data_AF-A0A7V8CUB6-F1
#
_entry.id   AF-A0A7V8CUB6-F1
#
_cell.length_a   1.000
_cell.length_b   1.000
_cell.length_c   1.000
_cell.angle_alpha   90.00
_cell.angle_beta   90.00
_cell.angle_gamma   90.00
#
_symmetry.space_group_name_H-M   'P 1'
#
loop_
_entity.id
_entity.type
_entity.pdbx_description
1 polymer ?
#
loop_
_entity_poly.entity_id
_entity_poly.type
_entity_poly.pdbx_seq_one_letter_code
_entity_poly.pdbx_strand_id
1 'polypeptide(L)'
;METTPQAAPHEPLYIHNGGIVLLWLFLDRYFNKLELQEKGAFLGEGQQQRAVYLLHYLSHGTFEAPAHALALNKLLCGMDVAAPVEPGGALTEQEQQFSAQVLQTVLQHWSVLGNTSVDGLREVFLQRAARLVQEDHQWCLRVERANVDVLMDRLPWSFSTIRLPWMKCALKVSW
;
A
#
# COMPACT_ATOMS: atom_id res chain seq x y z
N MET A 1 29.13 -9.34 28.08
CA MET A 1 27.94 -9.72 27.30
C MET A 1 26.88 -8.69 27.62
N GLU A 2 26.84 -7.62 26.84
CA GLU A 2 25.83 -6.56 27.00
C GLU A 2 24.52 -7.09 26.41
N THR A 3 23.54 -7.32 27.27
CA THR A 3 22.17 -7.59 26.86
C THR A 3 21.59 -6.28 26.34
N THR A 4 21.55 -6.13 25.01
CA THR A 4 20.77 -5.08 24.35
C THR A 4 19.34 -5.13 24.88
N PRO A 5 18.75 -4.02 25.34
CA PRO A 5 17.36 -4.01 25.73
C PRO A 5 16.54 -4.28 24.48
N GLN A 6 15.89 -5.44 24.42
CA GLN A 6 14.94 -5.78 23.39
C GLN A 6 13.73 -4.86 23.59
N ALA A 7 13.61 -3.83 22.74
CA ALA A 7 12.45 -2.96 22.76
C ALA A 7 11.19 -3.84 22.61
N ALA A 8 10.22 -3.65 23.50
CA ALA A 8 8.97 -4.37 23.41
C ALA A 8 8.34 -4.05 22.04
N PRO A 9 7.98 -5.05 21.22
CA PRO A 9 7.35 -4.78 19.94
C PRO A 9 6.06 -4.00 20.18
N HIS A 10 5.85 -2.93 19.42
CA HIS A 10 4.58 -2.22 19.41
C HIS A 10 3.45 -3.21 19.07
N GLU A 11 2.26 -2.99 19.64
CA GLU A 11 1.12 -3.88 19.44
C GLU A 11 0.83 -4.07 17.93
N PRO A 12 0.63 -5.31 17.47
CA PRO A 12 0.39 -5.57 16.05
C PRO A 12 -0.91 -4.90 15.58
N LEU A 13 -0.84 -4.27 14.41
CA LEU A 13 -2.02 -3.74 13.72
C LEU A 13 -2.52 -4.80 12.74
N TYR A 14 -3.82 -5.13 12.84
CA TYR A 14 -4.49 -6.02 11.90
C TYR A 14 -5.20 -5.19 10.83
N ILE A 15 -4.94 -5.51 9.57
CA ILE A 15 -5.44 -4.78 8.41
C ILE A 15 -5.99 -5.76 7.37
N HIS A 16 -6.81 -5.25 6.44
CA HIS A 16 -7.42 -6.06 5.38
C HIS A 16 -6.92 -5.72 3.97
N ASN A 17 -5.95 -4.82 3.84
CA ASN A 17 -5.45 -4.35 2.55
C ASN A 17 -3.95 -4.63 2.36
N GLY A 18 -3.42 -5.68 3.00
CA GLY A 18 -1.99 -6.02 2.96
C GLY A 18 -1.44 -6.17 1.55
N GLY A 19 -2.27 -6.56 0.60
CA GLY A 19 -1.91 -6.75 -0.79
C GLY A 19 -1.65 -5.48 -1.59
N ILE A 20 -1.99 -4.29 -1.07
CA ILE A 20 -1.69 -3.01 -1.73
C ILE A 20 -0.19 -2.82 -1.99
N VAL A 21 0.66 -3.51 -1.23
CA VAL A 21 2.12 -3.54 -1.44
C VAL A 21 2.52 -4.04 -2.82
N LEU A 22 1.69 -4.85 -3.49
CA LEU A 22 1.96 -5.30 -4.86
C LEU A 22 2.00 -4.14 -5.86
N LEU A 23 1.40 -2.99 -5.53
CA LEU A 23 1.35 -1.80 -6.38
C LEU A 23 2.55 -0.87 -6.21
N TRP A 24 3.51 -1.18 -5.33
CA TRP A 24 4.54 -0.24 -4.89
C TRP A 24 5.36 0.41 -6.03
N LEU A 25 5.69 -0.36 -7.07
CA LEU A 25 6.45 0.13 -8.24
C LEU A 25 5.74 1.23 -9.03
N PHE A 26 4.41 1.29 -8.93
CA PHE A 26 3.60 2.24 -9.67
C PHE A 26 3.35 3.52 -8.88
N LEU A 27 3.57 3.51 -7.55
CA LEU A 27 3.12 4.59 -6.66
C LEU A 27 3.85 5.92 -6.91
N ASP A 28 5.15 5.90 -7.16
CA ASP A 28 5.92 7.13 -7.46
C ASP A 28 5.37 7.85 -8.68
N ARG A 29 5.24 7.13 -9.80
CA ARG A 29 4.67 7.68 -11.04
C ARG A 29 3.20 8.05 -10.88
N TYR A 30 2.42 7.25 -10.17
CA TYR A 30 1.00 7.49 -9.93
C TYR A 30 0.78 8.81 -9.19
N PHE A 31 1.50 9.02 -8.08
CA PHE A 31 1.41 10.26 -7.31
C PHE A 31 1.99 11.46 -8.04
N ASN A 32 3.03 11.28 -8.87
CA ASN A 32 3.55 12.36 -9.71
C ASN A 32 2.53 12.80 -10.76
N LYS A 33 1.84 11.87 -11.41
CA LYS A 33 0.81 12.16 -12.43
C LYS A 33 -0.42 12.86 -11.87
N LEU A 34 -0.67 12.69 -10.57
CA LEU A 34 -1.72 13.38 -9.83
C LEU A 34 -1.24 14.67 -9.15
N GLU A 35 0.00 15.10 -9.43
CA GLU A 35 0.58 16.33 -8.86
C GLU A 35 0.55 16.33 -7.32
N LEU A 36 0.65 15.14 -6.69
CA LEU A 36 0.72 15.01 -5.23
C LEU A 36 2.16 15.10 -4.73
N GLN A 37 3.12 14.74 -5.58
CA GLN A 37 4.54 14.72 -5.28
C GLN A 37 5.36 15.21 -6.47
N GLU A 38 6.50 15.83 -6.16
CA GLU A 38 7.54 16.18 -7.12
C GLU A 38 8.89 15.66 -6.64
N LYS A 39 9.65 15.00 -7.53
CA LYS A 39 11.03 14.52 -7.29
C LYS A 39 11.16 13.64 -6.03
N GLY A 40 10.17 12.80 -5.75
CA GLY A 40 10.18 11.85 -4.64
C GLY A 40 9.78 12.45 -3.29
N ALA A 41 9.18 13.64 -3.27
CA ALA A 41 8.68 14.28 -2.08
C ALA A 41 7.24 14.81 -2.29
N PHE A 42 6.35 14.56 -1.33
CA PHE A 42 5.00 15.13 -1.35
C PHE A 42 5.07 16.67 -1.30
N LEU A 43 4.20 17.33 -2.07
CA LEU A 43 4.15 18.80 -2.15
C LEU A 43 3.67 19.46 -0.84
N GLY A 44 3.00 18.69 0.01
CA GLY A 44 2.49 19.14 1.29
C GLY A 44 1.71 18.06 2.01
N GLU A 45 1.31 18.35 3.25
CA GLU A 45 0.56 17.43 4.09
C GLU A 45 -0.78 17.03 3.44
N GLY A 46 -1.51 18.00 2.85
CA GLY A 46 -2.78 17.72 2.18
C GLY A 46 -2.64 16.73 1.02
N GLN A 47 -1.57 16.82 0.23
CA GLN A 47 -1.29 15.88 -0.86
C GLN A 47 -0.89 14.50 -0.34
N GLN A 48 -0.12 14.44 0.75
CA GLN A 48 0.24 13.21 1.41
C GLN A 48 -1.00 12.50 1.99
N GLN A 49 -1.89 13.23 2.67
CA GLN A 49 -3.16 12.69 3.15
C GLN A 49 -4.07 12.24 2.00
N ARG A 50 -4.12 13.00 0.89
CA ARG A 50 -4.87 12.60 -0.32
C ARG A 50 -4.33 11.27 -0.89
N ALA A 51 -3.01 11.10 -0.93
CA ALA A 51 -2.37 9.86 -1.38
C ALA A 51 -2.77 8.65 -0.52
N VAL A 52 -2.90 8.82 0.80
CA VAL A 52 -3.37 7.76 1.73
C VAL A 52 -4.76 7.24 1.34
N TYR A 53 -5.69 8.13 1.00
CA TYR A 53 -7.03 7.74 0.56
C TYR A 53 -7.05 7.19 -0.87
N LEU A 54 -6.19 7.67 -1.77
CA LEU A 54 -6.06 7.10 -3.11
C LEU A 54 -5.54 5.65 -3.09
N LEU A 55 -4.65 5.30 -2.15
CA LEU A 55 -4.27 3.90 -1.91
C LEU A 55 -5.45 3.05 -1.43
N HIS A 56 -6.35 3.62 -0.63
CA HIS A 56 -7.59 2.95 -0.24
C HIS A 56 -8.49 2.71 -1.45
N TYR A 57 -8.66 3.72 -2.31
CA TYR A 57 -9.44 3.59 -3.54
C TYR A 57 -8.88 2.55 -4.53
N LEU A 58 -7.56 2.46 -4.64
CA LEU A 58 -6.92 1.41 -5.46
C LEU A 58 -7.31 0.00 -4.97
N SER A 59 -7.36 -0.22 -3.65
CA SER A 59 -7.68 -1.52 -3.06
C SER A 59 -9.17 -1.83 -2.95
N HIS A 60 -10.03 -0.84 -2.65
CA HIS A 60 -11.44 -1.08 -2.32
C HIS A 60 -12.42 -0.55 -3.36
N GLY A 61 -11.96 0.30 -4.30
CA GLY A 61 -12.86 0.96 -5.25
C GLY A 61 -13.76 2.03 -4.64
N THR A 62 -13.63 2.29 -3.34
CA THR A 62 -14.32 3.36 -2.60
C THR A 62 -13.30 4.34 -2.04
N PHE A 63 -13.66 5.62 -1.99
CA PHE A 63 -12.76 6.64 -1.43
C PHE A 63 -12.93 6.80 0.08
N GLU A 64 -14.15 6.58 0.59
CA GLU A 64 -14.43 6.60 2.02
C GLU A 64 -13.77 5.41 2.70
N ALA A 65 -13.04 5.69 3.77
CA ALA A 65 -12.30 4.69 4.53
C ALA A 65 -12.39 5.00 6.03
N PRO A 66 -12.64 4.00 6.88
CA PRO A 66 -12.48 4.19 8.31
C PRO A 66 -10.99 4.32 8.66
N ALA A 67 -10.66 5.12 9.68
CA ALA A 67 -9.27 5.43 10.03
C ALA A 67 -8.39 4.19 10.31
N HIS A 68 -8.97 3.13 10.87
CA HIS A 68 -8.26 1.89 11.15
C HIS A 68 -7.83 1.12 9.88
N ALA A 69 -8.53 1.31 8.76
CA ALA A 69 -8.19 0.67 7.48
C ALA A 69 -7.02 1.37 6.74
N LEU A 70 -6.54 2.50 7.25
CA LEU A 70 -5.55 3.34 6.56
C LEU A 70 -4.11 3.16 7.08
N ALA A 71 -3.87 2.27 8.06
CA ALA A 71 -2.55 2.13 8.69
C ALA A 71 -1.43 1.84 7.67
N LEU A 72 -1.60 0.84 6.80
CA LEU A 72 -0.61 0.53 5.76
C LEU A 72 -0.49 1.64 4.71
N ASN A 73 -1.60 2.33 4.39
CA ASN A 73 -1.59 3.43 3.43
C ASN A 73 -0.77 4.61 3.95
N LYS A 74 -0.94 4.99 5.22
CA LYS A 74 -0.13 6.01 5.89
C LYS A 74 1.35 5.65 5.83
N LEU A 75 1.68 4.40 6.16
CA LEU A 75 3.05 3.91 6.12
C LEU A 75 3.66 4.01 4.72
N LEU A 76 2.95 3.56 3.68
CA LEU A 76 3.40 3.64 2.29
C LEU A 76 3.52 5.09 1.80
N CYS A 77 2.74 6.02 2.36
CA CYS A 77 2.85 7.45 2.12
C CYS A 77 3.90 8.14 3.02
N GLY A 78 4.68 7.41 3.83
CA GLY A 78 5.71 7.98 4.71
C GLY A 78 5.17 8.74 5.93
N MET A 79 3.89 8.55 6.25
CA MET A 79 3.19 9.14 7.39
C MET A 79 3.26 8.23 8.61
N ASP A 80 3.20 8.81 9.81
CA ASP A 80 3.02 8.05 11.04
C ASP A 80 1.66 7.34 11.03
N VAL A 81 1.62 6.05 11.38
CA VAL A 81 0.37 5.28 11.41
C VAL A 81 -0.65 5.84 12.41
N ALA A 82 -0.18 6.49 13.48
CA ALA A 82 -1.00 7.12 14.51
C ALA A 82 -1.43 8.55 14.15
N ALA A 83 -0.85 9.17 13.11
CA ALA A 83 -1.22 10.52 12.71
C ALA A 83 -2.70 10.57 12.24
N PRO A 84 -3.46 11.61 12.59
CA PRO A 84 -4.78 11.81 12.01
C PRO A 84 -4.67 12.06 10.50
N VAL A 85 -5.72 11.69 9.77
CA VAL A 85 -5.86 11.97 8.33
C VAL A 85 -7.25 12.52 8.12
N GLU A 86 -7.32 13.68 7.50
CA GLU A 86 -8.60 14.30 7.18
C GLU A 86 -9.17 13.62 5.94
N PRO A 87 -10.47 13.28 5.91
CA PRO A 87 -11.11 12.75 4.73
C PRO A 87 -10.89 13.70 3.55
N GLY A 88 -10.18 13.21 2.53
CA GLY A 88 -10.17 13.90 1.25
C GLY A 88 -11.59 13.89 0.70
N GLY A 89 -12.10 15.02 0.21
CA GLY A 89 -13.45 15.10 -0.38
C GLY A 89 -13.66 14.17 -1.58
N ALA A 90 -14.65 14.48 -2.41
CA ALA A 90 -15.02 13.66 -3.57
C ALA A 90 -13.82 13.27 -4.45
N LEU A 91 -13.85 12.04 -4.96
CA LEU A 91 -12.86 11.55 -5.91
C LEU A 91 -13.03 12.25 -7.26
N THR A 92 -11.96 12.76 -7.83
CA THR A 92 -11.99 13.46 -9.13
C THR A 92 -11.94 12.47 -10.29
N GLU A 93 -12.40 12.90 -11.48
CA GLU A 93 -12.34 12.09 -12.71
C GLU A 93 -10.89 11.72 -13.08
N GLN A 94 -9.96 12.65 -12.89
CA GLN A 94 -8.53 12.44 -13.13
C GLN A 94 -7.98 11.31 -12.23
N GLU A 95 -8.30 11.33 -10.94
CA GLU A 95 -7.90 10.29 -10.00
C GLU A 95 -8.53 8.93 -10.33
N GLN A 96 -9.80 8.89 -10.72
CA GLN A 96 -10.45 7.66 -11.19
C GLN A 96 -9.73 7.07 -12.41
N GLN A 97 -9.46 7.92 -13.40
CA GLN A 97 -8.82 7.51 -14.65
C GLN A 97 -7.42 6.94 -14.40
N PHE A 98 -6.57 7.65 -13.63
CA PHE A 98 -5.23 7.16 -13.35
C PHE A 98 -5.22 5.93 -12.45
N SER A 99 -6.15 5.82 -11.49
CA SER A 99 -6.31 4.61 -10.68
C SER A 99 -6.63 3.39 -11.54
N ALA A 100 -7.57 3.54 -12.46
CA ALA A 100 -7.92 2.48 -13.41
C ALA A 100 -6.72 2.08 -14.26
N GLN A 101 -5.92 3.04 -14.75
CA GLN A 101 -4.71 2.75 -15.52
C GLN A 101 -3.66 1.96 -14.73
N VAL A 102 -3.44 2.28 -13.45
CA VAL A 102 -2.52 1.51 -12.60
C VAL A 102 -2.98 0.06 -12.47
N LEU A 103 -4.26 -0.17 -12.13
CA LEU A 103 -4.81 -1.51 -11.94
C LEU A 103 -4.82 -2.33 -13.23
N GLN A 104 -5.12 -1.69 -14.37
CA GLN A 104 -5.04 -2.34 -15.68
C GLN A 104 -3.60 -2.71 -16.07
N THR A 105 -2.64 -1.83 -15.76
CA THR A 105 -1.21 -2.09 -16.02
C THR A 105 -0.71 -3.30 -15.21
N VAL A 106 -1.16 -3.44 -13.96
CA VAL A 106 -0.86 -4.60 -13.12
C VAL A 106 -1.39 -5.89 -13.75
N LEU A 107 -2.66 -5.90 -14.18
CA LEU A 107 -3.28 -7.05 -14.87
C LEU A 107 -2.53 -7.42 -16.15
N GLN A 108 -2.13 -6.42 -16.95
CA GLN A 108 -1.39 -6.64 -18.19
C GLN A 108 0.00 -7.24 -17.97
N HIS A 109 0.72 -6.78 -16.95
CA HIS A 109 2.04 -7.31 -16.65
C HIS A 109 1.99 -8.66 -15.95
N TRP A 110 1.02 -8.88 -15.07
CA TRP A 110 0.81 -10.16 -14.38
C TRP A 110 -0.04 -11.11 -15.22
N SER A 111 0.50 -11.48 -16.39
CA SER A 111 -0.22 -12.21 -17.45
C SER A 111 -0.86 -13.53 -17.02
N VAL A 112 -0.38 -14.16 -15.93
CA VAL A 112 -0.97 -15.40 -15.39
C VAL A 112 -2.40 -15.20 -14.88
N LEU A 113 -2.79 -13.95 -14.56
CA LEU A 113 -4.16 -13.62 -14.14
C LEU A 113 -5.16 -13.70 -15.30
N GLY A 114 -4.70 -13.72 -16.55
CA GLY A 114 -5.56 -13.90 -17.72
C GLY A 114 -6.68 -12.86 -17.78
N ASN A 115 -7.93 -13.31 -17.64
CA ASN A 115 -9.13 -12.47 -17.75
C ASN A 115 -9.64 -11.94 -16.40
N THR A 116 -8.80 -11.93 -15.34
CA THR A 116 -9.18 -11.31 -14.05
C THR A 116 -9.57 -9.85 -14.25
N SER A 117 -10.73 -9.47 -13.71
CA SER A 117 -11.20 -8.08 -13.71
C SER A 117 -10.45 -7.25 -12.67
N VAL A 118 -10.60 -5.93 -12.73
CA VAL A 118 -10.05 -5.02 -11.69
C VAL A 118 -10.61 -5.35 -10.31
N ASP A 119 -11.90 -5.66 -10.21
CA ASP A 119 -12.50 -6.03 -8.92
C ASP A 119 -12.01 -7.40 -8.45
N GLY A 120 -11.79 -8.35 -9.37
CA GLY A 120 -11.13 -9.61 -9.04
C GLY A 120 -9.69 -9.42 -8.52
N LEU A 121 -8.92 -8.50 -9.11
CA LEU A 121 -7.58 -8.14 -8.61
C LEU A 121 -7.67 -7.57 -7.18
N ARG A 122 -8.62 -6.67 -6.96
CA ARG A 122 -8.85 -6.05 -5.65
C ARG A 122 -9.18 -7.09 -4.58
N GLU A 123 -10.23 -7.88 -4.80
CA GLU A 123 -10.74 -8.84 -3.83
C GLU A 123 -9.73 -9.96 -3.55
N VAL A 124 -9.09 -10.49 -4.59
CA VAL A 124 -8.25 -11.69 -4.46
C VAL A 124 -6.82 -11.36 -4.02
N PHE A 125 -6.28 -10.20 -4.41
CA PHE A 125 -4.86 -9.90 -4.21
C PHE A 125 -4.57 -8.61 -3.47
N LEU A 126 -5.42 -7.58 -3.50
CA LEU A 126 -5.17 -6.32 -2.78
C LEU A 126 -5.79 -6.33 -1.38
N GLN A 127 -7.00 -6.87 -1.23
CA GLN A 127 -7.76 -6.96 0.02
C GLN A 127 -7.38 -8.22 0.81
N ARG A 128 -6.11 -8.29 1.20
CA ARG A 128 -5.56 -9.40 1.99
C ARG A 128 -5.45 -9.04 3.45
N ALA A 129 -5.98 -9.92 4.30
CA ALA A 129 -5.74 -9.88 5.73
C ALA A 129 -4.24 -9.95 6.00
N ALA A 130 -3.76 -9.06 6.87
CA ALA A 130 -2.36 -8.99 7.20
C ALA A 130 -2.13 -8.41 8.60
N ARG A 131 -0.99 -8.77 9.16
CA ARG A 131 -0.48 -8.25 10.43
C ARG A 131 0.71 -7.34 10.17
N LEU A 132 0.58 -6.08 10.58
CA LEU A 132 1.61 -5.05 10.48
C LEU A 132 2.24 -4.81 11.87
N VAL A 133 3.56 -4.91 11.95
CA VAL A 133 4.31 -4.78 13.21
C VAL A 133 5.46 -3.81 13.01
N GLN A 134 5.62 -2.89 13.96
CA GLN A 134 6.81 -2.06 14.04
C GLN A 134 7.92 -2.80 14.79
N GLU A 135 9.04 -3.01 14.12
CA GLU A 135 10.30 -3.44 14.71
C GLU A 135 11.27 -2.24 14.75
N ASP A 136 12.36 -2.32 15.52
CA ASP A 136 13.25 -1.18 15.88
C ASP A 136 13.52 -0.18 14.74
N HIS A 137 13.86 -0.67 13.54
CA HIS A 137 14.28 0.15 12.40
C HIS A 137 13.48 -0.10 11.12
N GLN A 138 12.40 -0.87 11.18
CA GLN A 138 11.61 -1.24 10.01
C GLN A 138 10.18 -1.64 10.38
N TRP A 139 9.30 -1.61 9.39
CA TRP A 139 8.00 -2.23 9.50
C TRP A 139 8.01 -3.62 8.88
N CYS A 140 7.27 -4.54 9.48
CA CYS A 140 7.08 -5.89 9.00
C CYS A 140 5.60 -6.14 8.71
N LEU A 141 5.28 -6.42 7.45
CA LEU A 141 3.96 -6.85 7.02
C LEU A 141 3.97 -8.36 6.79
N ARG A 142 3.05 -9.07 7.44
CA ARG A 142 2.82 -10.50 7.25
C ARG A 142 1.42 -10.72 6.69
N VAL A 143 1.34 -11.10 5.43
CA VAL A 143 0.07 -11.37 4.75
C VAL A 143 -0.40 -12.78 5.12
N GLU A 144 -1.69 -12.96 5.34
CA GLU A 144 -2.26 -14.28 5.57
C GLU A 144 -2.24 -15.10 4.27
N ARG A 145 -1.86 -16.38 4.39
CA ARG A 145 -1.79 -17.30 3.25
C ARG A 145 -3.17 -17.66 2.73
N ALA A 146 -3.28 -17.77 1.42
CA ALA A 146 -4.44 -18.31 0.71
C ALA A 146 -3.99 -19.18 -0.48
N ASN A 147 -4.89 -20.03 -0.96
CA ASN A 147 -4.60 -20.96 -2.06
C ASN A 147 -4.16 -20.25 -3.35
N VAL A 148 -4.67 -19.03 -3.59
CA VAL A 148 -4.33 -18.21 -4.77
C VAL A 148 -2.88 -17.72 -4.76
N ASP A 149 -2.17 -17.82 -3.64
CA ASP A 149 -0.81 -17.30 -3.49
C ASP A 149 0.22 -18.10 -4.31
N VAL A 150 -0.14 -19.29 -4.81
CA VAL A 150 0.66 -20.01 -5.82
C VAL A 150 0.93 -19.15 -7.07
N LEU A 151 0.10 -18.14 -7.33
CA LEU A 151 0.27 -17.22 -8.45
C LEU A 151 1.32 -16.13 -8.17
N MET A 152 1.75 -15.94 -6.91
CA MET A 152 2.77 -14.94 -6.55
C MET A 152 4.13 -15.29 -7.15
N ASP A 153 4.42 -16.58 -7.31
CA ASP A 153 5.65 -17.08 -7.96
C ASP A 153 5.76 -16.65 -9.43
N ARG A 154 4.65 -16.17 -10.01
CA ARG A 154 4.56 -15.72 -11.40
C ARG A 154 4.43 -14.19 -11.51
N LEU A 155 4.53 -13.47 -10.40
CA LEU A 155 4.56 -12.02 -10.42
C LEU A 155 5.91 -11.55 -10.99
N PRO A 156 5.93 -10.63 -11.98
CA PRO A 156 7.18 -10.29 -12.66
C PRO A 156 8.07 -9.29 -11.90
N TRP A 157 7.73 -8.94 -10.66
CA TRP A 157 8.52 -8.05 -9.82
C TRP A 157 8.60 -8.51 -8.36
N SER A 158 9.63 -8.06 -7.66
CA SER A 158 9.81 -8.31 -6.23
C SER A 158 9.08 -7.25 -5.39
N PHE A 159 8.59 -7.67 -4.23
CA PHE A 159 7.91 -6.82 -3.24
C PHE A 159 8.31 -7.17 -1.80
N SER A 160 9.35 -7.99 -1.62
CA SER A 160 9.82 -8.48 -0.31
C SER A 160 10.37 -7.38 0.60
N THR A 161 10.88 -6.29 0.03
CA THR A 161 11.32 -5.10 0.75
C THR A 161 10.98 -3.86 -0.06
N ILE A 162 10.20 -2.96 0.52
CA ILE A 162 9.69 -1.76 -0.12
C ILE A 162 10.23 -0.55 0.62
N ARG A 163 10.85 0.37 -0.12
CA ARG A 163 11.28 1.67 0.38
C ARG A 163 11.06 2.72 -0.70
N LEU A 164 9.94 3.43 -0.60
CA LEU A 164 9.60 4.53 -1.50
C LEU A 164 10.41 5.78 -1.12
N PRO A 165 10.62 6.75 -2.05
CA PRO A 165 11.51 7.89 -1.83
C PRO A 165 11.20 8.73 -0.58
N TRP A 166 9.92 8.84 -0.22
CA TRP A 166 9.43 9.61 0.92
C TRP A 166 9.28 8.81 2.22
N MET A 167 9.57 7.49 2.21
CA MET A 167 9.42 6.65 3.41
C MET A 167 10.59 6.84 4.38
N LYS A 168 10.27 6.95 5.68
CA LYS A 168 11.27 7.08 6.76
C LYS A 168 12.09 5.80 6.96
N CYS A 169 11.45 4.64 6.84
CA CYS A 169 12.08 3.32 6.97
C CYS A 169 11.50 2.34 5.95
N ALA A 170 12.16 1.20 5.77
CA ALA A 170 11.70 0.17 4.84
C ALA A 170 10.52 -0.63 5.44
N LEU A 171 9.70 -1.17 4.54
CA LEU A 171 8.68 -2.17 4.82
C LEU A 171 9.16 -3.53 4.31
N LYS A 172 9.37 -4.47 5.23
CA LYS A 172 9.62 -5.87 4.91
C LYS A 172 8.29 -6.61 4.75
N VAL A 173 8.11 -7.29 3.64
CA VAL A 173 6.88 -8.03 3.34
C VAL A 173 7.17 -9.53 3.40
N SER A 174 6.37 -10.25 4.18
CA SER A 174 6.27 -11.71 4.18
C SER A 174 4.90 -12.09 3.65
N TRP A 175 4.87 -12.78 2.51
CA TRP A 175 3.66 -13.28 1.86
C TRP A 175 3.49 -14.77 2.15
#